data_AF-A0A2G5V436-F1
#
_entry.id   AF-A0A2G5V436-F1
#
_cell.length_a   1.000
_cell.length_b   1.000
_cell.length_c   1.000
_cell.angle_alpha   90.00
_cell.angle_beta   90.00
_cell.angle_gamma   90.00
#
_symmetry.space_group_name_H-M   'P 1'
#
loop_
_entity.id
_entity.type
_entity.pdbx_description
1 polymer ?
#
loop_
_entity_poly.entity_id
_entity_poly.type
_entity_poly.pdbx_seq_one_letter_code
_entity_poly.pdbx_strand_id
1 'polypeptide(L)'
;MPSIFQCFDRVSQWVEQQTHDFFYWLGLKIADYPKWTLFITTIWAVVMCAGVVRFKEVNNVRDHFSASNSPSRYEYRVAREFFQELGSPFHVVVAMQAVDGGSLLRPK
;
A
#
# COMPACT_ATOMS: atom_id res chain seq x y z
N MET A 1 -39.23 8.93 31.76
CA MET A 1 -37.83 9.01 31.27
C MET A 1 -37.76 8.19 30.00
N PRO A 2 -37.25 8.73 28.87
CA PRO A 2 -37.10 7.96 27.64
C PRO A 2 -36.14 6.78 27.87
N SER A 3 -36.42 5.63 27.25
CA SER A 3 -35.54 4.46 27.37
C SER A 3 -34.24 4.68 26.58
N ILE A 4 -33.17 3.99 26.98
CA ILE A 4 -31.85 4.09 26.33
C ILE A 4 -31.94 3.79 24.82
N PHE A 5 -32.77 2.83 24.42
CA PHE A 5 -33.04 2.48 23.02
C PHE A 5 -33.67 3.64 22.22
N GLN A 6 -34.65 4.35 22.80
CA GLN A 6 -35.27 5.50 22.13
C GLN A 6 -34.30 6.68 21.94
N CYS A 7 -33.33 6.83 22.84
CA CYS A 7 -32.27 7.83 22.70
C CYS A 7 -31.34 7.47 21.54
N PHE A 8 -30.96 6.20 21.41
CA PHE A 8 -30.12 5.71 20.33
C PHE A 8 -30.78 5.86 18.96
N ASP A 9 -32.06 5.49 18.83
CA ASP A 9 -32.81 5.62 17.58
C ASP A 9 -32.92 7.09 17.14
N ARG A 10 -33.13 8.01 18.09
CA ARG A 10 -33.17 9.45 17.80
C ARG A 10 -31.83 9.99 17.30
N VAL A 11 -30.72 9.51 17.86
CA VAL A 11 -29.37 9.90 17.40
C VAL A 11 -29.13 9.34 16.00
N SER A 12 -29.49 8.08 15.75
CA SER A 12 -29.35 7.45 14.43
C SER A 12 -30.13 8.21 13.36
N GLN A 13 -31.40 8.51 13.62
CA GLN A 13 -32.25 9.29 12.70
C GLN A 13 -31.72 10.70 12.47
N TRP A 14 -31.17 11.34 13.51
CA TRP A 14 -30.54 12.64 13.37
C TRP A 14 -29.30 12.58 12.47
N VAL A 15 -28.43 11.58 12.64
CA VAL A 15 -27.25 11.38 11.78
C VAL A 15 -27.67 11.12 10.34
N GLU A 16 -28.69 10.29 10.13
CA GLU A 16 -29.24 10.01 8.80
C GLU A 16 -29.74 11.28 8.11
N GLN A 17 -30.51 12.11 8.83
CA GLN A 17 -31.01 13.36 8.30
C GLN A 17 -29.89 14.34 7.95
N GLN A 18 -28.89 14.50 8.83
CA GLN A 18 -27.73 15.35 8.55
C GLN A 18 -26.95 14.88 7.31
N THR A 19 -26.80 13.56 7.17
CA THR A 19 -26.10 12.96 6.03
C THR A 19 -26.87 13.19 4.74
N HIS A 20 -28.19 12.95 4.76
CA HIS A 20 -29.07 13.18 3.62
C HIS A 20 -29.02 14.66 3.17
N ASP A 21 -29.20 15.59 4.11
CA ASP A 21 -29.25 17.01 3.81
C ASP A 21 -27.91 17.52 3.27
N PHE A 22 -26.80 17.01 3.80
CA PHE A 22 -25.46 17.29 3.28
C PHE A 22 -25.28 16.81 1.83
N PHE A 23 -25.61 15.56 1.53
CA PHE A 23 -25.45 15.02 0.18
C PHE A 23 -26.40 15.68 -0.82
N TYR A 24 -27.63 16.00 -0.40
CA TYR A 24 -28.58 16.72 -1.23
C TYR A 24 -28.06 18.12 -1.57
N TRP A 25 -27.57 18.86 -0.57
CA TRP A 25 -26.96 20.17 -0.78
C TRP A 25 -25.71 20.11 -1.68
N LEU A 26 -24.83 19.13 -1.43
CA LEU A 26 -23.63 18.92 -2.25
C LEU A 26 -24.00 18.62 -3.70
N GLY A 27 -24.98 17.73 -3.92
CA GLY A 27 -25.49 17.38 -5.24
C GLY A 27 -26.05 18.58 -5.99
N LEU A 28 -26.84 19.42 -5.31
CA LEU A 28 -27.35 20.67 -5.89
C LEU A 28 -26.20 21.61 -6.29
N LYS A 29 -25.18 21.78 -5.44
CA LYS A 29 -24.01 22.61 -5.77
C LYS A 29 -23.23 22.10 -6.98
N ILE A 30 -23.12 20.79 -7.13
CA ILE A 30 -22.49 20.17 -8.31
C ILE A 30 -23.34 20.40 -9.55
N ALA A 31 -24.68 20.30 -9.43
CA ALA A 31 -25.61 20.51 -10.52
C ALA A 31 -25.68 21.98 -10.98
N ASP A 32 -25.55 22.93 -10.05
CA ASP A 32 -25.52 24.37 -10.36
C ASP A 32 -24.25 24.77 -11.12
N TYR A 33 -23.10 24.11 -10.85
CA TYR A 33 -21.80 24.48 -11.40
C TYR A 33 -20.97 23.28 -11.93
N PRO A 34 -21.50 22.47 -12.86
CA PRO A 34 -20.91 21.18 -13.22
C PRO A 34 -19.53 21.32 -13.86
N LYS A 35 -19.32 22.35 -14.69
CA LYS A 35 -18.04 22.63 -15.35
C LYS A 35 -16.94 22.99 -14.35
N TRP A 36 -17.27 23.81 -13.37
CA TRP A 36 -16.32 24.23 -12.33
C TRP A 36 -15.96 23.09 -11.40
N THR A 37 -16.95 22.29 -10.99
CA THR A 37 -16.70 21.09 -10.18
C THR A 37 -15.74 20.16 -10.90
N LEU A 38 -15.98 19.84 -12.18
CA LEU A 38 -15.10 18.97 -12.96
C LEU A 38 -13.69 19.56 -13.13
N PHE A 39 -13.59 20.85 -13.39
CA PHE A 39 -12.29 21.50 -13.55
C PHE A 39 -11.47 21.43 -12.26
N ILE A 40 -12.06 21.77 -11.11
CA ILE A 40 -11.37 21.78 -9.81
C ILE A 40 -10.95 20.37 -9.41
N THR A 41 -11.84 19.38 -9.52
CA THR A 41 -11.50 17.99 -9.15
C THR A 41 -10.42 17.41 -10.06
N THR A 42 -10.43 17.74 -11.35
CA THR A 42 -9.39 17.32 -12.30
C THR A 42 -8.05 17.96 -11.98
N ILE A 43 -8.00 19.28 -11.76
CA ILE A 43 -6.78 19.98 -11.37
C ILE A 43 -6.24 19.41 -10.06
N TRP A 44 -7.12 19.15 -9.09
CA TRP A 44 -6.72 18.55 -7.81
C TRP A 44 -6.11 17.16 -7.99
N ALA A 45 -6.71 16.31 -8.84
CA ALA A 45 -6.15 15.00 -9.17
C ALA A 45 -4.75 15.12 -9.80
N VAL A 46 -4.56 16.05 -10.74
CA VAL A 46 -3.25 16.31 -11.37
C VAL A 46 -2.21 16.77 -10.34
N VAL A 47 -2.59 17.65 -9.41
CA VAL A 47 -1.70 18.08 -8.31
C VAL A 47 -1.31 16.90 -7.44
N MET A 48 -2.23 15.99 -7.11
CA MET A 48 -1.93 14.78 -6.34
C MET A 48 -0.99 13.82 -7.09
N CYS A 49 -1.14 13.71 -8.42
CA CYS A 49 -0.23 12.91 -9.25
C CYS A 49 1.22 13.39 -9.18
N ALA A 50 1.50 14.68 -8.87
CA ALA A 50 2.86 15.17 -8.69
C ALA A 50 3.63 14.43 -7.58
N GLY A 51 2.93 13.82 -6.60
CA GLY A 51 3.55 12.99 -5.57
C GLY A 51 4.30 11.77 -6.13
N VAL A 52 3.90 11.27 -7.29
CA VAL A 52 4.54 10.11 -7.97
C VAL A 52 5.98 10.42 -8.37
N VAL A 53 6.35 11.70 -8.58
CA VAL A 53 7.74 12.09 -8.90
C VAL A 53 8.72 11.68 -7.79
N ARG A 54 8.24 11.54 -6.55
CA ARG A 54 9.05 11.08 -5.40
C ARG A 54 8.87 9.60 -5.08
N PHE A 55 8.22 8.83 -5.95
CA PHE A 55 8.06 7.40 -5.77
C PHE A 55 9.43 6.72 -5.76
N LYS A 56 9.75 6.03 -4.65
CA LYS A 56 10.97 5.24 -4.49
C LYS A 56 10.57 3.77 -4.47
N GLU A 57 10.88 3.07 -5.55
CA GLU A 57 10.75 1.62 -5.59
C GLU A 57 11.84 1.00 -4.71
N VAL A 58 11.42 0.37 -3.61
CA VAL A 58 12.30 -0.52 -2.86
C VAL A 58 12.22 -1.87 -3.58
N ASN A 59 13.32 -2.35 -4.14
CA ASN A 59 13.39 -3.67 -4.78
C ASN A 59 14.35 -4.63 -4.05
N ASN A 60 14.61 -4.34 -2.78
CA ASN A 60 15.41 -5.21 -1.95
C ASN A 60 14.50 -6.28 -1.32
N VAL A 61 14.65 -7.52 -1.79
CA VAL A 61 13.97 -8.70 -1.26
C VAL A 61 14.01 -8.72 0.28
N ARG A 62 15.16 -8.43 0.91
CA ARG A 62 15.30 -8.48 2.38
C ARG A 62 14.46 -7.43 3.11
N ASP A 63 14.26 -6.27 2.50
CA ASP A 63 13.46 -5.18 3.07
C ASP A 63 11.95 -5.46 2.99
N HIS A 64 11.52 -6.26 2.01
CA HIS A 64 10.13 -6.68 1.83
C HIS A 64 9.71 -7.84 2.72
N PHE A 65 10.63 -8.80 2.94
CA PHE A 65 10.32 -10.02 3.71
C PHE A 65 10.66 -9.92 5.21
N SER A 66 11.15 -8.76 5.67
CA SER A 66 11.44 -8.51 7.09
C SER A 66 10.61 -7.36 7.62
N ALA A 67 9.85 -7.60 8.70
CA ALA A 67 9.04 -6.56 9.35
C ALA A 67 9.89 -5.32 9.71
N SER A 68 9.31 -4.13 9.59
CA SER A 68 10.01 -2.86 9.79
C SER A 68 10.58 -2.67 11.20
N ASN A 69 9.95 -3.32 12.19
CA ASN A 69 10.33 -3.30 13.60
C ASN A 69 11.03 -4.60 14.07
N SER A 70 11.46 -5.47 13.14
CA SER A 70 12.09 -6.73 13.52
C SER A 70 13.50 -6.54 14.11
N PRO A 71 13.88 -7.32 15.15
CA PRO A 71 15.22 -7.24 15.75
C PRO A 71 16.33 -7.64 14.76
N SER A 72 16.03 -8.49 13.78
CA SER A 72 16.97 -8.89 12.72
C SER A 72 17.44 -7.71 11.86
N ARG A 73 16.67 -6.61 11.75
CA ARG A 73 17.14 -5.38 11.08
C ARG A 73 18.27 -4.70 11.84
N TYR A 74 18.23 -4.72 13.17
CA TYR A 74 19.30 -4.19 14.00
C TYR A 74 20.57 -5.02 13.82
N GLU A 75 20.45 -6.35 13.94
CA GLU A 75 21.56 -7.29 13.76
C GLU A 75 22.18 -7.15 12.37
N TYR A 76 21.37 -7.07 11.33
CA TYR A 76 21.83 -6.85 9.95
C TYR A 76 22.58 -5.53 9.78
N ARG A 77 22.09 -4.45 10.39
CA ARG A 77 22.75 -3.14 10.34
C ARG A 77 24.12 -3.18 11.01
N VAL A 78 24.21 -3.77 12.21
CA VAL A 78 25.47 -3.95 12.94
C VAL A 78 26.45 -4.81 12.14
N ALA A 79 25.98 -5.94 11.61
CA ALA A 79 26.81 -6.82 10.79
C ALA A 79 27.34 -6.11 9.53
N ARG A 80 26.48 -5.36 8.83
CA ARG A 80 26.88 -4.61 7.62
C ARG A 80 27.93 -3.54 7.91
N GLU A 81 27.79 -2.84 9.04
CA GLU A 81 28.75 -1.83 9.47
C GLU A 81 30.10 -2.45 9.85
N PHE A 82 30.07 -3.58 10.57
CA PHE A 82 31.29 -4.28 11.01
C PHE A 82 32.06 -4.94 9.86
N PHE A 83 31.37 -5.69 9.00
CA PHE A 83 32.02 -6.45 7.92
C PHE A 83 32.37 -5.59 6.69
N GLN A 84 31.87 -4.35 6.62
CA GLN A 84 31.95 -3.49 5.43
C GLN A 84 31.52 -4.23 4.14
N GLU A 85 30.71 -5.27 4.28
CA GLU A 85 30.28 -6.11 3.16
C GLU A 85 29.29 -5.32 2.31
N LEU A 86 29.80 -4.80 1.19
CA LEU A 86 29.01 -4.15 0.13
C LEU A 86 28.14 -5.16 -0.67
N GLY A 87 28.26 -6.45 -0.37
CA GLY A 87 27.57 -7.55 -1.02
C GLY A 87 28.54 -8.71 -1.22
N SER A 88 28.18 -9.88 -0.69
CA SER A 88 28.86 -11.14 -1.04
C SER A 88 28.74 -11.37 -2.56
N PRO A 89 29.76 -11.95 -3.24
CA PRO A 89 29.67 -12.28 -4.65
C PRO A 89 28.36 -13.02 -4.95
N PHE A 90 27.60 -12.53 -5.93
CA PHE A 90 26.35 -13.18 -6.34
C PHE A 90 26.67 -14.60 -6.83
N HIS A 91 26.20 -15.61 -6.09
CA HIS A 91 26.44 -16.99 -6.47
C HIS A 91 25.43 -17.41 -7.53
N VAL A 92 25.92 -17.69 -8.74
CA VAL A 92 25.11 -18.27 -9.81
C VAL A 92 25.17 -19.78 -9.67
N VAL A 93 24.02 -20.39 -9.38
CA VAL A 93 23.88 -21.84 -9.28
C VAL A 93 23.20 -22.35 -10.55
N VAL A 94 23.90 -23.19 -11.31
CA VAL A 94 23.33 -23.92 -12.44
C VAL A 94 23.00 -25.33 -11.98
N ALA A 95 21.72 -25.59 -11.74
CA ALA A 95 21.22 -26.93 -11.47
C ALA A 95 20.87 -27.61 -12.80
N MET A 96 21.34 -28.84 -13.00
CA MET A 96 21.00 -29.66 -14.16
C MET A 96 20.16 -30.86 -13.70
N GLN A 97 19.25 -31.29 -14.56
CA GLN A 97 18.43 -32.49 -14.36
C GLN A 97 18.49 -33.34 -15.63
N ALA A 98 18.61 -34.65 -15.50
CA ALA A 98 18.52 -35.55 -16.63
C ALA A 98 17.08 -35.51 -17.20
N VAL A 99 16.94 -35.44 -18.52
CA VAL A 99 15.63 -35.31 -19.19
C VAL A 99 14.70 -36.49 -18.87
N ASP A 100 15.27 -37.66 -18.67
CA ASP A 100 14.57 -38.90 -18.32
C ASP A 100 14.44 -39.12 -16.80
N GLY A 101 14.83 -38.13 -15.99
CA GLY A 101 14.78 -38.20 -14.53
C GLY A 101 15.78 -39.17 -13.88
N GLY A 102 16.68 -39.80 -14.65
CA GLY A 102 17.67 -40.72 -14.10
C GLY A 102 18.98 -40.02 -13.67
N SER A 103 20.01 -40.82 -13.40
CA SER A 103 21.31 -40.29 -12.96
C SER A 103 22.00 -39.42 -14.02
N LEU A 104 22.63 -38.32 -13.62
CA LEU A 104 23.50 -37.49 -14.48
C LEU A 104 24.90 -38.11 -14.67
N LEU A 105 25.33 -39.03 -13.80
CA LEU A 105 26.67 -39.64 -13.81
C LEU A 105 26.66 -41.02 -14.52
N ARG A 106 26.11 -41.08 -15.73
CA ARG A 106 26.09 -42.36 -16.48
C ARG A 106 27.44 -42.62 -17.15
N PRO A 107 27.85 -43.90 -17.24
CA PRO A 107 28.94 -44.26 -18.14
C PRO A 107 28.58 -43.83 -19.56
N LYS A 108 29.57 -43.29 -20.28
CA LYS A 108 29.43 -42.91 -21.68
C LYS A 108 29.07 -44.11 -22.56
#